data_AF-A0A101CNV4-F1
#
_entry.id   AF-A0A101CNV4-F1
#
_cell.length_a   1.000
_cell.length_b   1.000
_cell.length_c   1.000
_cell.angle_alpha   90.00
_cell.angle_beta   90.00
_cell.angle_gamma   90.00
#
_symmetry.space_group_name_H-M   'P 1'
#
loop_
_entity.id
_entity.type
_entity.pdbx_description
1 polymer ?
#
loop_
_entity_poly.entity_id
_entity_poly.type
_entity_poly.pdbx_seq_one_letter_code
_entity_poly.pdbx_strand_id
1 'polypeptide(L)'
;MPDPETIIKITKILAIALGIIKTKIPEKIGEKIGEAIGEDLAQFYKLVSKLTIETIKKVKPSNRPKSFVISYPNTECNIELVITTHKADRVLNSLTKEKLQTIADKIELLINLEPEKIQFVYNDDDCWEFNYLLSKNGSVIGTIKSFNKRNQLYNEILEKQNNEEKENS
;
A
#
# COMPACT_ATOMS: atom_id res chain seq x y z
N MET A 1 -13.40 17.10 1.67
CA MET A 1 -12.44 16.55 2.66
C MET A 1 -11.81 15.31 2.06
N PRO A 2 -10.47 15.17 2.12
CA PRO A 2 -9.79 13.96 1.66
C PRO A 2 -10.29 12.75 2.46
N ASP A 3 -10.40 11.59 1.81
CA ASP A 3 -10.83 10.39 2.51
C ASP A 3 -9.80 10.01 3.59
N PRO A 4 -10.26 9.60 4.77
CA PRO A 4 -9.37 9.27 5.88
C PRO A 4 -8.52 8.04 5.53
N GLU A 5 -7.22 8.25 5.54
CA GLU A 5 -6.19 7.24 5.24
C GLU A 5 -5.39 6.93 6.52
N THR A 6 -5.19 5.64 6.80
CA THR A 6 -4.31 5.19 7.89
C THR A 6 -2.99 4.70 7.29
N ILE A 7 -1.91 5.46 7.51
CA ILE A 7 -0.57 5.11 7.03
C ILE A 7 0.21 4.43 8.17
N ILE A 8 0.68 3.22 7.92
CA ILE A 8 1.52 2.43 8.82
C ILE A 8 2.91 2.31 8.17
N LYS A 9 3.90 2.99 8.75
CA LYS A 9 5.28 2.90 8.29
C LYS A 9 5.98 1.72 8.94
N ILE A 10 6.57 0.84 8.15
CA ILE A 10 7.29 -0.35 8.64
C ILE A 10 8.79 -0.17 8.47
N THR A 11 9.55 -0.81 9.35
CA THR A 11 11.02 -0.83 9.31
C THR A 11 11.52 -1.83 8.27
N LYS A 12 12.82 -1.76 7.93
CA LYS A 12 13.46 -2.75 7.06
C LYS A 12 13.34 -4.18 7.59
N ILE A 13 13.47 -4.35 8.92
CA ILE A 13 13.35 -5.67 9.57
C ILE A 13 11.95 -6.24 9.36
N LEU A 14 10.91 -5.44 9.60
CA LEU A 14 9.52 -5.86 9.34
C LEU A 14 9.26 -6.12 7.86
N ALA A 15 9.79 -5.30 6.95
CA ALA A 15 9.66 -5.52 5.51
C ALA A 15 10.29 -6.85 5.06
N ILE A 16 11.42 -7.25 5.65
CA ILE A 16 12.05 -8.55 5.40
C ILE A 16 11.22 -9.67 6.04
N ALA A 17 10.81 -9.53 7.29
CA ALA A 17 10.03 -10.52 8.03
C ALA A 17 8.70 -10.86 7.33
N LEU A 18 8.03 -9.83 6.83
CA LEU A 18 6.79 -9.93 6.06
C LEU A 18 7.01 -10.50 4.65
N GLY A 19 8.26 -10.62 4.20
CA GLY A 19 8.60 -11.10 2.87
C GLY A 19 8.27 -10.09 1.76
N ILE A 20 8.25 -8.78 2.07
CA ILE A 20 8.03 -7.71 1.09
C ILE A 20 9.31 -7.44 0.30
N ILE A 21 10.47 -7.52 0.95
CA ILE A 21 11.77 -7.38 0.30
C ILE A 21 12.61 -8.64 0.57
N LYS A 22 13.31 -9.12 -0.46
CA LYS A 22 14.29 -10.19 -0.31
C LYS A 22 15.63 -9.58 0.07
N THR A 23 16.27 -10.11 1.10
CA THR A 23 17.64 -9.73 1.45
C THR A 23 18.49 -10.98 1.65
N LYS A 24 19.73 -10.93 1.18
CA LYS A 24 20.74 -11.94 1.52
C LYS A 24 21.27 -11.61 2.91
N ILE A 25 20.54 -12.02 3.95
CA ILE A 25 21.03 -11.88 5.33
C ILE A 25 22.09 -12.97 5.57
N PRO A 26 23.31 -12.60 6.01
CA PRO A 26 24.31 -13.58 6.44
C PRO A 26 23.78 -14.46 7.59
N GLU A 27 24.02 -15.77 7.55
CA GLU A 27 23.42 -16.77 8.47
C GLU A 27 23.52 -16.39 9.95
N LYS A 28 24.69 -15.92 10.42
CA LYS A 28 24.91 -15.49 11.83
C LYS A 28 24.10 -14.25 12.24
N ILE A 29 23.75 -13.40 11.29
CA ILE A 29 22.88 -12.24 11.52
C ILE A 29 21.42 -12.72 11.45
N GLY A 30 21.13 -13.70 10.60
CA GLY A 30 19.82 -14.36 10.47
C GLY A 30 19.31 -14.95 11.78
N GLU A 31 20.17 -15.59 12.58
CA GLU A 31 19.79 -16.15 13.89
C GLU A 31 19.33 -15.08 14.89
N LYS A 32 20.10 -14.00 15.07
CA LYS A 32 19.73 -12.88 15.97
C LYS A 32 18.53 -12.09 15.46
N ILE A 33 18.39 -11.98 14.15
CA ILE A 33 17.24 -11.37 13.51
C ILE A 33 16.00 -12.26 13.69
N GLY A 34 16.13 -13.59 13.64
CA GLY A 34 15.01 -14.53 13.75
C GLY A 34 14.24 -14.40 15.07
N GLU A 35 14.96 -14.30 16.19
CA GLU A 35 14.34 -14.13 17.52
C GLU A 35 13.65 -12.77 17.65
N ALA A 36 14.30 -11.68 17.22
CA ALA A 36 13.72 -10.34 17.24
C ALA A 36 12.51 -10.18 16.28
N ILE A 37 12.54 -10.87 15.13
CA ILE A 37 11.46 -10.86 14.14
C ILE A 37 10.17 -11.42 14.74
N GLY A 38 10.24 -12.51 15.51
CA GLY A 38 9.04 -13.18 16.02
C GLY A 38 8.18 -12.27 16.90
N GLU A 39 8.84 -11.57 17.83
CA GLU A 39 8.15 -10.64 18.74
C GLU A 39 7.65 -9.40 18.00
N ASP A 40 8.50 -8.75 17.19
CA ASP A 40 8.14 -7.56 16.42
C ASP A 40 6.97 -7.82 15.46
N LEU A 41 6.95 -8.98 14.81
CA LEU A 41 5.88 -9.37 13.89
C LEU A 41 4.56 -9.58 14.64
N ALA A 42 4.60 -10.23 15.81
CA ALA A 42 3.40 -10.40 16.64
C ALA A 42 2.85 -9.07 17.15
N GLN A 43 3.73 -8.15 17.57
CA GLN A 43 3.35 -6.79 17.96
C GLN A 43 2.78 -6.01 16.77
N PHE A 44 3.39 -6.13 15.59
CA PHE A 44 2.90 -5.51 14.36
C PHE A 44 1.49 -5.98 14.01
N TYR A 45 1.21 -7.29 13.99
CA TYR A 45 -0.13 -7.80 13.71
C TYR A 45 -1.17 -7.34 14.75
N LYS A 46 -0.80 -7.28 16.03
CA LYS A 46 -1.67 -6.72 17.08
C LYS A 46 -1.96 -5.24 16.83
N LEU A 47 -0.95 -4.46 16.47
CA LEU A 47 -1.08 -3.04 16.15
C LEU A 47 -1.97 -2.82 14.93
N VAL A 48 -1.71 -3.52 13.82
CA VAL A 48 -2.54 -3.46 12.61
C VAL A 48 -3.98 -3.84 12.93
N SER A 49 -4.21 -4.96 13.62
CA SER A 49 -5.54 -5.41 14.01
C SER A 49 -6.29 -4.34 14.82
N LYS A 50 -5.65 -3.80 15.86
CA LYS A 50 -6.23 -2.75 16.70
C LYS A 50 -6.55 -1.49 15.89
N LEU A 51 -5.58 -0.98 15.12
CA LEU A 51 -5.75 0.21 14.28
C LEU A 51 -6.87 0.02 13.27
N THR A 52 -6.91 -1.11 12.58
CA THR A 52 -7.95 -1.40 11.59
C THR A 52 -9.33 -1.44 12.21
N ILE A 53 -9.49 -2.13 13.35
CA ILE A 53 -10.77 -2.18 14.07
C ILE A 53 -11.19 -0.78 14.53
N GLU A 54 -10.27 0.00 15.08
CA GLU A 54 -10.55 1.36 15.55
C GLU A 54 -10.91 2.30 14.39
N THR A 55 -10.15 2.28 13.30
CA THR A 55 -10.39 3.11 12.11
C THR A 55 -11.75 2.78 11.49
N ILE A 56 -12.07 1.50 11.30
CA ILE A 56 -13.36 1.08 10.73
C ILE A 56 -14.53 1.49 11.63
N LYS A 57 -14.39 1.37 12.95
CA LYS A 57 -15.45 1.72 13.91
C LYS A 57 -15.65 3.22 14.12
N LYS A 58 -14.56 3.99 14.17
CA LYS A 58 -14.58 5.40 14.64
C LYS A 58 -14.70 6.42 13.51
N VAL A 59 -14.29 6.08 12.29
CA VAL A 59 -14.15 7.07 11.22
C VAL A 59 -15.45 7.27 10.45
N LYS A 60 -16.04 8.48 10.56
CA LYS A 60 -17.24 8.90 9.82
C LYS A 60 -16.88 9.50 8.45
N PRO A 61 -17.70 9.30 7.40
CA PRO A 61 -18.92 8.48 7.40
C PRO A 61 -18.59 6.99 7.38
N SER A 62 -19.36 6.18 8.13
CA SER A 62 -19.20 4.72 8.25
C SER A 62 -19.41 3.99 6.92
N ASN A 63 -20.20 4.59 6.02
CA ASN A 63 -20.59 3.98 4.75
C ASN A 63 -19.51 4.09 3.66
N ARG A 64 -18.34 4.66 3.97
CA ARG A 64 -17.21 4.75 3.02
C ARG A 64 -16.09 3.79 3.40
N PRO A 65 -15.52 3.05 2.43
CA PRO A 65 -14.41 2.16 2.71
C PRO A 65 -13.21 2.97 3.20
N LYS A 66 -12.38 2.37 4.04
CA LYS A 66 -11.22 3.02 4.64
C LYS A 66 -9.96 2.51 3.97
N SER A 67 -9.04 3.43 3.67
CA SER A 67 -7.75 3.11 3.07
C SER A 67 -6.68 2.92 4.15
N PHE A 68 -5.99 1.79 4.09
CA PHE A 68 -4.83 1.45 4.90
C PHE A 68 -3.62 1.35 3.99
N VAL A 69 -2.57 2.08 4.31
CA VAL A 69 -1.34 2.09 3.52
C VAL A 69 -0.18 1.62 4.39
N ILE A 70 0.37 0.46 4.04
CA ILE A 70 1.58 -0.06 4.66
C ILE A 70 2.74 0.38 3.80
N SER A 71 3.53 1.30 4.33
CA SER A 71 4.65 1.92 3.62
C SER A 71 5.96 1.42 4.20
N TYR A 72 6.82 0.91 3.34
CA TYR A 72 8.24 0.73 3.64
C TYR A 72 9.03 1.86 3.00
N PRO A 73 9.32 2.94 3.75
CA PRO A 73 10.13 4.03 3.25
C PRO A 73 11.59 3.58 3.17
N ASN A 74 12.08 3.37 1.95
CA ASN A 74 13.50 3.14 1.66
C ASN A 74 14.01 4.31 0.82
N THR A 75 15.24 4.75 1.10
CA THR A 75 15.93 5.83 0.41
C THR A 75 16.08 5.60 -1.09
N GLU A 76 16.10 4.35 -1.53
CA GLU A 76 16.21 4.01 -2.95
C GLU A 76 14.85 3.92 -3.64
N CYS A 77 13.85 3.36 -2.96
CA CYS A 77 12.49 3.18 -3.50
C CYS A 77 11.49 3.00 -2.36
N ASN A 78 10.47 3.86 -2.27
CA ASN A 78 9.36 3.68 -1.33
C ASN A 78 8.39 2.62 -1.85
N ILE A 79 8.09 1.60 -1.04
CA ILE A 79 7.12 0.56 -1.38
C ILE A 79 5.83 0.81 -0.59
N GLU A 80 4.71 0.93 -1.28
CA GLU A 80 3.39 1.14 -0.69
C GLU A 80 2.44 -0.01 -1.02
N LEU A 81 1.83 -0.58 0.02
CA LEU A 81 0.78 -1.59 -0.07
C LEU A 81 -0.53 -0.96 0.40
N VAL A 82 -1.48 -0.78 -0.51
CA VAL A 82 -2.75 -0.08 -0.26
C VAL A 82 -3.92 -1.05 -0.21
N ILE A 83 -4.66 -1.04 0.88
CA ILE A 83 -5.92 -1.79 1.04
C ILE A 83 -7.05 -0.82 1.32
N THR A 84 -8.10 -0.85 0.52
CA THR A 84 -9.32 -0.07 0.75
C THR A 84 -10.47 -1.01 1.06
N THR A 85 -11.00 -0.98 2.29
CA THR A 85 -11.99 -1.97 2.76
C THR A 85 -12.91 -1.44 3.87
N HIS A 86 -14.06 -2.09 4.04
CA HIS A 86 -14.94 -1.92 5.22
C HIS A 86 -14.72 -3.00 6.28
N LYS A 87 -13.96 -4.05 5.97
CA LYS A 87 -13.80 -5.23 6.82
C LYS A 87 -12.37 -5.35 7.34
N ALA A 88 -12.25 -5.54 8.66
CA ALA A 88 -10.95 -5.53 9.34
C ALA A 88 -10.10 -6.77 9.03
N ASP A 89 -10.76 -7.93 8.96
CA ASP A 89 -10.19 -9.20 8.55
C ASP A 89 -9.50 -9.12 7.18
N ARG A 90 -10.09 -8.38 6.22
CA ARG A 90 -9.51 -8.21 4.88
C ARG A 90 -8.13 -7.54 4.91
N VAL A 91 -7.90 -6.61 5.85
CA VAL A 91 -6.56 -5.99 6.02
C VAL A 91 -5.56 -7.03 6.53
N LEU A 92 -5.91 -7.80 7.56
CA LEU A 92 -5.02 -8.83 8.11
C LEU A 92 -4.74 -9.95 7.10
N ASN A 93 -5.76 -10.40 6.37
CA ASN A 93 -5.63 -11.43 5.34
C ASN A 93 -4.78 -10.99 4.16
N SER A 94 -4.69 -9.69 3.87
CA SER A 94 -3.79 -9.17 2.83
C SER A 94 -2.31 -9.29 3.19
N LEU A 95 -2.00 -9.43 4.49
CA LEU A 95 -0.64 -9.45 5.04
C LEU A 95 -0.13 -10.86 5.36
N THR A 96 -0.79 -11.89 4.82
CA THR A 96 -0.29 -13.26 4.88
C THR A 96 1.01 -13.38 4.07
N LYS A 97 1.98 -14.13 4.60
CA LYS A 97 3.30 -14.34 3.98
C LYS A 97 3.21 -14.76 2.51
N GLU A 98 2.32 -15.68 2.18
CA GLU A 98 2.12 -16.20 0.82
C GLU A 98 1.77 -15.07 -0.17
N LYS A 99 0.83 -14.19 0.20
CA LYS A 99 0.42 -13.06 -0.64
C LYS A 99 1.53 -12.01 -0.76
N LEU A 100 2.24 -11.72 0.33
CA LEU A 100 3.34 -10.76 0.32
C LEU A 100 4.56 -11.25 -0.47
N GLN A 101 4.79 -12.56 -0.52
CA GLN A 101 5.87 -13.12 -1.31
C GLN A 101 5.71 -12.88 -2.81
N THR A 102 4.47 -12.91 -3.32
CA THR A 102 4.19 -12.54 -4.72
C THR A 102 4.53 -11.07 -5.03
N ILE A 103 4.49 -10.19 -4.03
CA ILE A 103 4.89 -8.79 -4.16
C ILE A 103 6.41 -8.69 -4.24
N ALA A 104 7.15 -9.42 -3.39
CA ALA A 104 8.61 -9.40 -3.44
C ALA A 104 9.16 -9.81 -4.80
N ASP A 105 8.58 -10.85 -5.43
CA ASP A 105 8.96 -11.27 -6.78
C ASP A 105 8.75 -10.16 -7.82
N LYS A 106 7.62 -9.43 -7.72
CA LYS A 106 7.34 -8.29 -8.61
C LYS A 106 8.28 -7.12 -8.36
N ILE A 107 8.60 -6.83 -7.11
CA ILE A 107 9.53 -5.75 -6.73
C ILE A 107 10.92 -6.01 -7.32
N GLU A 108 11.42 -7.24 -7.26
CA GLU A 108 12.73 -7.59 -7.85
C GLU A 108 12.81 -7.31 -9.36
N LEU A 109 11.70 -7.46 -10.08
CA LEU A 109 11.65 -7.12 -11.50
C LEU A 109 11.58 -5.60 -11.72
N LEU A 110 10.75 -4.92 -10.92
CA LEU A 110 10.46 -3.50 -11.06
C LEU A 110 11.59 -2.59 -10.58
N ILE A 111 12.41 -3.03 -9.62
CA ILE A 111 13.50 -2.21 -9.06
C ILE A 111 14.56 -1.86 -10.11
N ASN A 112 14.71 -2.67 -11.16
CA ASN A 112 15.63 -2.41 -12.28
C ASN A 112 15.23 -1.19 -13.12
N LEU A 113 14.01 -0.67 -12.95
CA LEU A 113 13.53 0.56 -13.59
C LEU A 113 13.89 1.82 -12.78
N GLU A 114 14.72 1.68 -11.75
CA GLU A 114 15.14 2.74 -10.81
C GLU A 114 13.98 3.59 -10.25
N PRO A 115 12.93 2.94 -9.70
CA PRO A 115 11.77 3.65 -9.19
C PRO A 115 12.08 4.43 -7.92
N GLU A 116 11.49 5.62 -7.80
CA GLU A 116 11.39 6.34 -6.53
C GLU A 116 10.29 5.73 -5.66
N LYS A 117 9.20 5.24 -6.27
CA LYS A 117 8.08 4.61 -5.56
C LYS A 117 7.45 3.48 -6.37
N ILE A 118 7.07 2.40 -5.71
CA ILE A 118 6.21 1.34 -6.25
C ILE A 118 4.97 1.22 -5.36
N GLN A 119 3.79 1.19 -5.97
CA GLN A 119 2.54 0.98 -5.27
C GLN A 119 1.82 -0.28 -5.75
N PHE A 120 1.38 -1.10 -4.79
CA PHE A 120 0.48 -2.22 -5.01
C PHE A 120 -0.86 -1.94 -4.32
N VAL A 121 -1.94 -2.41 -4.95
CA VAL A 121 -3.31 -2.29 -4.44
C VAL A 121 -3.88 -3.68 -4.21
N TYR A 122 -4.56 -3.87 -3.09
CA TYR A 122 -5.25 -5.12 -2.79
C TYR A 122 -6.66 -5.07 -3.38
N ASN A 123 -6.90 -5.89 -4.40
CA ASN A 123 -8.12 -5.85 -5.21
C ASN A 123 -9.27 -6.65 -4.58
N ASP A 124 -10.43 -6.64 -5.24
CA ASP A 124 -11.65 -7.34 -4.79
C ASP A 124 -11.58 -8.86 -4.93
N ASP A 125 -10.63 -9.37 -5.71
CA ASP A 125 -10.31 -10.79 -5.84
C ASP A 125 -9.29 -11.26 -4.77
N ASP A 126 -9.13 -10.46 -3.70
CA ASP A 126 -8.24 -10.75 -2.59
C ASP A 126 -6.76 -10.96 -2.99
N CYS A 127 -6.32 -10.25 -4.02
CA CYS A 127 -4.99 -10.37 -4.62
C CYS A 127 -4.26 -9.01 -4.68
N TRP A 128 -2.93 -9.06 -4.59
CA TRP A 128 -2.08 -7.88 -4.75
C TRP A 128 -1.78 -7.60 -6.23
N GLU A 129 -2.26 -6.46 -6.71
CA GLU A 129 -2.07 -5.97 -8.05
C GLU A 129 -1.08 -4.81 -8.07
N PHE A 130 -0.18 -4.79 -9.05
CA PHE A 130 0.65 -3.61 -9.29
C PHE A 130 -0.24 -2.46 -9.74
N ASN A 131 -0.11 -1.30 -9.10
CA ASN A 131 -0.90 -0.12 -9.47
C ASN A 131 -0.08 0.80 -10.37
N TYR A 132 1.00 1.35 -9.81
CA TYR A 132 1.92 2.21 -10.54
C TYR A 132 3.31 2.21 -9.92
N LEU A 133 4.23 2.74 -10.70
CA LEU A 133 5.60 3.03 -10.38
C LEU A 133 5.88 4.49 -10.75
N LEU A 134 6.50 5.23 -9.85
CA LEU A 134 7.00 6.57 -10.08
C LEU A 134 8.51 6.51 -10.21
N SER A 135 9.06 6.95 -11.33
CA SER A 135 10.51 7.06 -11.53
C SER A 135 11.04 8.38 -10.95
N LYS A 136 12.35 8.42 -10.67
CA LYS A 136 13.04 9.60 -10.12
C LYS A 136 12.95 10.85 -11.01
N ASN A 137 12.63 10.70 -12.30
CA ASN A 137 12.43 11.80 -13.24
C ASN A 137 10.96 12.26 -13.34
N GLY A 138 10.07 11.77 -12.46
CA GLY A 138 8.65 12.14 -12.41
C GLY A 138 7.76 11.41 -13.42
N SER A 139 8.29 10.45 -14.19
CA SER A 139 7.48 9.63 -15.08
C SER A 139 6.69 8.57 -14.31
N VAL A 140 5.46 8.31 -14.73
CA VAL A 140 4.60 7.30 -14.10
C VAL A 140 4.39 6.13 -15.05
N ILE A 141 4.79 4.94 -14.61
CA ILE A 141 4.49 3.67 -15.29
C ILE A 141 3.36 3.01 -14.49
N GLY A 142 2.15 2.98 -15.05
CA GLY A 142 0.97 2.42 -14.39
C GLY A 142 0.24 1.40 -15.27
N THR A 143 -0.74 0.72 -14.69
CA THR A 143 -1.67 -0.09 -15.50
C THR A 143 -2.62 0.81 -16.29
N ILE A 144 -3.16 0.30 -17.41
CA ILE A 144 -4.21 0.99 -18.19
C ILE A 144 -5.40 1.35 -17.29
N LYS A 145 -5.74 0.49 -16.32
CA LYS A 145 -6.80 0.74 -15.34
C LYS A 145 -6.51 1.96 -14.47
N SER A 146 -5.27 2.13 -14.03
CA SER A 146 -4.81 3.31 -13.26
C SER A 146 -4.87 4.59 -14.09
N PHE A 147 -4.51 4.52 -15.38
CA PHE A 147 -4.64 5.65 -16.30
C PHE A 147 -6.10 6.01 -16.59
N ASN A 148 -6.97 5.03 -16.82
CA ASN A 148 -8.39 5.25 -17.06
C ASN A 148 -9.09 5.88 -15.86
N LYS A 149 -8.79 5.41 -14.64
CA LYS A 149 -9.35 5.99 -13.41
C LYS A 149 -8.89 7.44 -13.22
N ARG A 150 -7.62 7.75 -13.53
CA ARG A 150 -7.11 9.14 -13.51
C ARG A 150 -7.82 10.02 -14.53
N ASN A 151 -8.00 9.53 -15.76
CA ASN A 151 -8.65 10.30 -16.83
C ASN A 151 -10.13 10.55 -16.54
N GLN A 152 -10.84 9.56 -15.98
CA GLN A 152 -12.22 9.74 -15.52
C GLN A 152 -12.33 10.83 -14.45
N LEU A 153 -11.45 10.80 -13.44
CA LEU A 153 -11.44 11.79 -12.37
C LEU A 153 -11.10 13.19 -12.88
N TYR A 154 -10.20 13.30 -13.88
CA TYR A 154 -9.88 14.55 -14.54
C TYR A 154 -11.08 15.11 -15.31
N ASN A 155 -11.80 14.26 -16.05
CA ASN A 155 -13.00 14.66 -16.78
C ASN A 155 -14.12 15.11 -15.83
N GLU A 156 -14.34 14.39 -14.72
CA GLU A 156 -15.32 14.78 -13.69
C GLU A 156 -15.01 16.13 -13.05
N ILE A 157 -13.72 16.49 -12.87
CA ILE A 157 -13.32 17.81 -12.38
C ILE A 157 -13.63 18.89 -13.41
N LEU A 158 -13.29 18.65 -14.68
CA LEU A 158 -13.58 19.59 -15.78
C LEU A 158 -15.09 19.84 -15.94
N GLU A 159 -15.90 18.78 -15.83
CA GLU A 159 -17.36 18.90 -15.89
C GLU A 159 -17.93 19.70 -14.73
N LYS A 160 -17.40 19.52 -13.51
CA LYS A 160 -17.80 20.33 -12.34
C LYS A 160 -17.45 21.80 -12.49
N GLN A 161 -16.24 22.10 -12.96
CA GLN A 161 -15.80 23.49 -13.21
C GLN A 161 -16.69 24.17 -14.27
N ASN A 162 -16.98 23.48 -15.37
CA ASN A 162 -17.84 24.01 -16.43
C ASN A 162 -19.30 24.23 -15.98
N ASN A 163 -19.81 23.45 -15.02
CA ASN A 163 -21.15 23.63 -14.48
C ASN A 163 -21.21 24.75 -13.43
N GLU A 164 -20.17 24.92 -12.60
CA GLU A 164 -20.05 26.04 -11.64
C GLU A 164 -19.93 27.41 -12.35
N GLU A 165 -19.30 27.47 -13.53
CA GLU A 165 -19.25 28.70 -14.35
C GLU A 165 -20.60 29.07 -15.00
N LYS A 166 -21.43 28.06 -15.33
CA LYS A 166 -22.76 28.25 -15.94
C LYS A 166 -23.82 28.65 -14.93
N GLU A 167 -23.72 28.25 -13.67
CA GLU A 167 -24.66 28.66 -12.61
C GLU A 167 -24.37 30.08 -12.08
N ASN A 168 -23.18 30.63 -12.36
CA ASN A 168 -22.78 31.99 -11.97
C ASN A 168 -22.80 33.02 -13.11
N SER A 169 -23.34 32.67 -14.29
CA SER A 169 -23.55 33.54 -15.46
C SER A 169 -25.03 33.76 -15.74
#